data_AF-A0A3D0E028-F1
#
_entry.id   AF-A0A3D0E028-F1
#
_cell.length_a   1.000
_cell.length_b   1.000
_cell.length_c   1.000
_cell.angle_alpha   90.00
_cell.angle_beta   90.00
_cell.angle_gamma   90.00
#
_symmetry.space_group_name_H-M   'P 1'
#
loop_
_entity.id
_entity.type
_entity.pdbx_description
1 polymer ?
#
loop_
_entity_poly.entity_id
_entity_poly.type
_entity_poly.pdbx_seq_one_letter_code
_entity_poly.pdbx_strand_id
1 'polypeptide(L)'
;MQIGVAGDPGLKALLSGTEGGELILPPSWQARLSFGSVTTIPSHNIRAGVAYLLMRMAYFEHRTVLAADASMVEAVKVSPGDSLAKLARKHGSTPEILKQLNNGVSTLQVGQTLKFQKGRLERVIIGWRPISTTVIAQRYNGGGDPNYARKLDHALTLITKGGNVQCESH
;
A
#
# COMPACT_ATOMS: atom_id res chain seq x y z
N MET A 1 19.66 -5.90 -8.12
CA MET A 1 18.65 -5.84 -7.06
C MET A 1 18.20 -7.26 -6.80
N GLN A 2 18.32 -7.75 -5.57
CA GLN A 2 17.89 -9.09 -5.15
C GLN A 2 17.06 -8.95 -3.89
N ILE A 3 16.12 -9.87 -3.66
CA ILE A 3 15.32 -9.94 -2.45
C ILE A 3 15.19 -11.39 -1.97
N GLY A 4 14.91 -11.60 -0.69
CA GLY A 4 14.75 -12.95 -0.12
C GLY A 4 16.07 -13.62 0.26
N VAL A 5 17.12 -12.83 0.48
CA VAL A 5 18.37 -13.32 1.10
C VAL A 5 18.08 -13.73 2.54
N ALA A 6 18.68 -14.81 3.02
CA ALA A 6 18.47 -15.25 4.41
C ALA A 6 18.82 -14.12 5.39
N GLY A 7 17.87 -13.80 6.30
CA GLY A 7 18.01 -12.69 7.24
C GLY A 7 17.58 -11.31 6.72
N ASP A 8 17.35 -11.15 5.42
CA ASP A 8 16.80 -9.91 4.85
C ASP A 8 15.29 -9.80 5.12
N PRO A 9 14.81 -8.72 5.77
CA PRO A 9 13.39 -8.56 6.09
C PRO A 9 12.54 -8.17 4.87
N GLY A 10 13.14 -7.82 3.73
CA GLY A 10 12.44 -7.21 2.60
C GLY A 10 11.34 -8.09 2.02
N LEU A 11 11.61 -9.39 1.85
CA LEU A 11 10.60 -10.32 1.33
C LEU A 11 9.43 -10.50 2.30
N LYS A 12 9.75 -10.56 3.60
CA LYS A 12 8.72 -10.65 4.65
C LYS A 12 7.83 -9.42 4.66
N ALA A 13 8.44 -8.23 4.60
CA ALA A 13 7.74 -6.96 4.53
C ALA A 13 6.80 -6.87 3.32
N LEU A 14 7.26 -7.35 2.15
CA LEU A 14 6.45 -7.36 0.93
C LEU A 14 5.23 -8.28 1.04
N LEU A 15 5.37 -9.44 1.68
CA LEU A 15 4.35 -10.49 1.68
C LEU A 15 3.48 -10.53 2.95
N SER A 16 3.79 -9.75 3.99
CA SER A 16 3.06 -9.79 5.26
C SER A 16 1.68 -9.13 5.23
N GLY A 17 1.41 -8.28 4.23
CA GLY A 17 0.21 -7.43 4.17
C GLY A 17 0.21 -6.28 5.18
N THR A 18 1.33 -6.04 5.87
CA THR A 18 1.42 -5.01 6.93
C THR A 18 2.11 -3.73 6.49
N GLU A 19 2.85 -3.77 5.39
CA GLU A 19 3.68 -2.65 4.91
C GLU A 19 3.24 -2.08 3.55
N GLY A 20 2.09 -2.50 3.02
CA GLY A 20 1.54 -1.96 1.77
C GLY A 20 1.93 -2.75 0.52
N GLY A 21 2.58 -3.91 0.66
CA GLY A 21 2.92 -4.78 -0.48
C GLY A 21 1.69 -5.26 -1.26
N GLU A 22 0.56 -5.42 -0.57
CA GLU A 22 -0.75 -5.75 -1.13
C GLU A 22 -1.30 -4.68 -2.09
N LEU A 23 -0.86 -3.43 -1.94
CA LEU A 23 -1.25 -2.31 -2.82
C LEU A 23 -0.36 -2.20 -4.06
N ILE A 24 0.79 -2.88 -4.05
CA ILE A 24 1.77 -2.86 -5.13
C ILE A 24 1.61 -4.08 -6.04
N LEU A 25 1.41 -5.26 -5.43
CA LEU A 25 1.28 -6.51 -6.16
C LEU A 25 -0.12 -6.63 -6.78
N PRO A 26 -0.23 -6.84 -8.10
CA PRO A 26 -1.51 -7.17 -8.72
C PRO A 26 -2.12 -8.42 -8.06
N PRO A 27 -3.46 -8.52 -7.94
CA PRO A 27 -4.12 -9.65 -7.29
C PRO A 27 -3.67 -11.02 -7.84
N SER A 28 -3.42 -11.11 -9.16
CA SER A 28 -2.94 -12.33 -9.81
C SER A 28 -1.56 -12.81 -9.34
N TRP A 29 -0.75 -11.93 -8.76
CA TRP A 29 0.60 -12.22 -8.28
C TRP A 29 0.68 -12.41 -6.77
N GLN A 30 -0.25 -11.85 -5.99
CA GLN A 30 -0.27 -12.00 -4.54
C GLN A 30 -0.31 -13.48 -4.10
N ALA A 31 -1.09 -14.31 -4.79
CA ALA A 31 -1.18 -15.75 -4.52
C ALA A 31 0.00 -16.57 -5.10
N ARG A 32 0.80 -15.99 -6.00
CA ARG A 32 1.88 -16.70 -6.73
C ARG A 32 3.26 -16.47 -6.15
N LEU A 33 3.46 -15.38 -5.41
CA LEU A 33 4.72 -15.08 -4.74
C LEU A 33 4.70 -15.66 -3.33
N SER A 34 5.65 -16.54 -3.08
CA SER A 34 5.98 -17.08 -1.76
C SER A 34 7.48 -17.00 -1.51
N PHE A 35 7.88 -17.15 -0.25
CA PHE A 35 9.30 -17.25 0.13
C PHE A 35 10.05 -18.26 -0.73
N GLY A 36 9.54 -19.49 -0.85
CA GLY A 36 10.18 -20.54 -1.64
C GLY A 36 10.25 -20.19 -3.13
N SER A 37 9.18 -19.64 -3.70
CA SER A 37 9.17 -19.31 -5.13
C SER A 37 10.16 -18.18 -5.48
N VAL A 38 10.29 -17.18 -4.59
CA VAL A 38 11.14 -16.01 -4.83
C VAL A 38 12.62 -16.34 -4.71
N THR A 39 12.99 -17.30 -3.87
CA THR A 39 14.39 -17.71 -3.70
C THR A 39 14.84 -18.76 -4.72
N THR A 40 13.91 -19.46 -5.37
CA THR A 40 14.22 -20.56 -6.31
C THR A 40 13.93 -20.24 -7.78
N ILE A 41 13.00 -19.32 -8.06
CA ILE A 41 12.58 -18.96 -9.42
C ILE A 41 13.11 -17.55 -9.75
N PRO A 42 14.07 -17.40 -10.69
CA PRO A 42 14.67 -16.10 -11.01
C PRO A 42 13.67 -15.02 -11.42
N SER A 43 12.65 -15.37 -12.21
CA SER A 43 11.62 -14.42 -12.64
C SER A 43 10.74 -13.94 -11.48
N HIS A 44 10.52 -14.77 -10.45
CA HIS A 44 9.82 -14.37 -9.24
C HIS A 44 10.70 -13.46 -8.38
N ASN A 45 12.01 -13.73 -8.31
CA ASN A 45 12.95 -12.84 -7.62
C ASN A 45 12.94 -11.42 -8.20
N ILE A 46 12.99 -11.30 -9.53
CA ILE A 46 12.92 -10.01 -10.23
C ILE A 46 11.59 -9.31 -9.91
N ARG A 47 10.45 -10.02 -10.04
CA ARG A 47 9.12 -9.43 -9.75
C ARG A 47 8.99 -8.98 -8.31
N ALA A 48 9.42 -9.79 -7.34
CA ALA A 48 9.40 -9.44 -5.93
C ALA A 48 10.35 -8.27 -5.63
N GLY A 49 11.52 -8.23 -6.26
CA GLY A 49 12.47 -7.12 -6.13
C GLY A 49 11.90 -5.81 -6.66
N VAL A 50 11.25 -5.83 -7.83
CA VAL A 50 10.56 -4.65 -8.38
C VAL A 50 9.38 -4.22 -7.50
N ALA A 51 8.57 -5.16 -7.03
CA ALA A 51 7.44 -4.87 -6.15
C ALA A 51 7.91 -4.27 -4.81
N TYR A 52 8.95 -4.84 -4.21
CA TYR A 52 9.54 -4.28 -2.99
C TYR A 52 10.13 -2.89 -3.22
N LEU A 53 10.83 -2.67 -4.34
CA LEU A 53 11.29 -1.34 -4.72
C LEU A 53 10.14 -0.34 -4.78
N LEU A 54 9.07 -0.65 -5.51
CA LEU A 54 7.90 0.20 -5.60
C LEU A 54 7.27 0.45 -4.21
N MET A 55 7.13 -0.58 -3.39
CA MET A 55 6.65 -0.45 -2.01
C MET A 55 7.50 0.54 -1.19
N ARG A 56 8.83 0.47 -1.31
CA ARG A 56 9.74 1.39 -0.60
C ARG A 56 9.74 2.82 -1.18
N MET A 57 9.25 2.99 -2.41
CA MET A 57 9.13 4.28 -3.09
C MET A 57 7.74 4.91 -2.95
N ALA A 58 6.73 4.18 -2.49
CA ALA A 58 5.40 4.71 -2.27
C ALA A 58 5.29 5.56 -0.98
N TYR A 59 4.43 6.58 -1.04
CA TYR A 59 3.88 7.24 0.14
C TYR A 59 2.53 6.62 0.47
N PHE A 60 2.36 6.21 1.73
CA PHE A 60 1.14 5.59 2.22
C PHE A 60 0.45 6.47 3.25
N GLU A 61 -0.88 6.49 3.20
CA GLU A 61 -1.74 7.04 4.25
C GLU A 61 -2.86 6.06 4.57
N HIS A 62 -3.45 6.21 5.75
CA HIS A 62 -4.71 5.56 6.07
C HIS A 62 -5.84 6.52 5.73
N ARG A 63 -6.68 6.15 4.78
CA ARG A 63 -7.87 6.92 4.40
C ARG A 63 -9.11 6.08 4.61
N THR A 64 -10.19 6.76 4.95
CA THR A 64 -11.49 6.11 4.93
C THR A 64 -11.88 5.84 3.47
N VAL A 65 -12.15 4.57 3.16
CA VAL A 65 -12.63 4.12 1.85
C VAL A 65 -14.03 3.51 2.03
N LEU A 66 -14.93 3.88 1.14
CA LEU A 66 -16.29 3.32 1.09
C LEU A 66 -16.22 1.86 0.62
N ALA A 67 -17.04 1.00 1.21
CA ALA A 67 -17.14 -0.38 0.73
C ALA A 67 -17.75 -0.42 -0.68
N ALA A 68 -17.35 -1.38 -1.51
CA ALA A 68 -17.85 -1.51 -2.88
C ALA A 68 -19.37 -1.78 -2.94
N ASP A 69 -19.93 -2.43 -1.91
CA ASP A 69 -21.35 -2.71 -1.72
C ASP A 69 -22.04 -1.67 -0.81
N ALA A 70 -21.42 -0.51 -0.58
CA ALA A 70 -21.89 0.43 0.42
C ALA A 70 -23.23 1.08 0.04
N SER A 71 -24.33 0.49 0.50
CA SER A 71 -25.63 1.12 0.56
C SER A 71 -25.70 2.06 1.77
N MET A 72 -26.32 3.23 1.60
CA MET A 72 -26.65 4.09 2.74
C MET A 72 -27.67 3.37 3.63
N VAL A 73 -27.35 3.24 4.92
CA VAL A 73 -28.30 2.79 5.94
C VAL A 73 -28.85 4.04 6.60
N GLU A 74 -30.13 4.27 6.38
CA GLU A 74 -30.81 5.43 6.91
C GLU A 74 -31.33 5.12 8.33
N ALA A 75 -30.86 5.95 9.28
CA ALA A 75 -31.49 6.22 10.56
C ALA A 75 -31.34 5.20 11.71
N VAL A 76 -30.18 5.19 12.38
CA VAL A 76 -30.05 4.63 13.74
C VAL A 76 -30.24 5.74 14.77
N LYS A 77 -31.12 5.53 15.76
CA LYS A 77 -31.29 6.44 16.89
C LYS A 77 -30.19 6.23 17.93
N VAL A 78 -29.53 7.33 18.31
CA VAL A 78 -28.53 7.37 19.37
C VAL A 78 -29.17 7.02 20.70
N SER A 79 -28.57 6.06 21.40
CA SER A 79 -28.98 5.63 22.74
C SER A 79 -27.99 6.13 23.80
N PRO A 80 -28.40 6.17 25.09
CA PRO A 80 -27.48 6.50 26.18
C PRO A 80 -26.23 5.60 26.17
N GLY A 81 -25.05 6.19 26.26
CA GLY A 81 -23.77 5.47 26.27
C GLY A 81 -23.14 5.19 24.90
N ASP A 82 -23.83 5.57 23.81
CA ASP A 82 -23.26 5.55 22.46
C ASP A 82 -22.16 6.59 22.28
N SER A 83 -21.22 6.28 21.39
CA SER A 83 -20.23 7.23 20.88
C SER A 83 -20.08 7.03 19.37
N LEU A 84 -19.58 8.05 18.67
CA LEU A 84 -19.34 7.96 17.22
C LEU A 84 -18.47 6.75 16.86
N ALA A 85 -17.45 6.46 17.67
CA ALA A 85 -16.57 5.32 17.46
C ALA A 85 -17.29 3.98 17.66
N LYS A 86 -18.12 3.84 18.71
CA LYS A 86 -18.89 2.63 18.97
C LYS A 86 -19.92 2.38 17.86
N LEU A 87 -20.67 3.42 17.47
CA LEU A 87 -21.69 3.34 16.44
C LEU A 87 -21.06 3.06 15.06
N ALA A 88 -19.99 3.75 14.71
CA ALA A 88 -19.25 3.50 13.46
C ALA A 88 -18.80 2.03 13.38
N ARG A 89 -18.14 1.53 14.44
CA ARG A 89 -17.68 0.13 14.51
C ARG A 89 -18.84 -0.86 14.42
N LYS A 90 -19.93 -0.62 15.17
CA LYS A 90 -21.12 -1.48 15.19
C LYS A 90 -21.76 -1.63 13.80
N HIS A 91 -21.72 -0.57 13.00
CA HIS A 91 -22.34 -0.51 11.67
C HIS A 91 -21.32 -0.65 10.51
N GLY A 92 -20.09 -1.10 10.79
CA GLY A 92 -19.07 -1.32 9.75
C GLY A 92 -18.67 -0.05 8.99
N SER A 93 -18.63 1.08 9.69
CA SER A 93 -18.29 2.41 9.18
C SER A 93 -17.09 3.00 9.92
N THR A 94 -16.71 4.24 9.60
CA THR A 94 -15.68 5.00 10.32
C THR A 94 -16.27 6.28 10.90
N PRO A 95 -15.72 6.82 12.01
CA PRO A 95 -16.16 8.10 12.55
C PRO A 95 -16.11 9.25 11.53
N GLU A 96 -15.16 9.18 10.58
CA GLU A 96 -15.02 10.14 9.50
C GLU A 96 -16.22 10.11 8.55
N ILE A 97 -16.65 8.93 8.08
CA ILE A 97 -17.87 8.78 7.28
C ILE A 97 -19.09 9.28 8.04
N LEU A 98 -19.24 8.90 9.32
CA LEU A 98 -20.38 9.34 10.13
C LEU A 98 -20.43 10.87 10.20
N LYS A 99 -19.30 11.52 10.46
CA LYS A 99 -19.22 12.99 10.49
C LYS A 99 -19.62 13.59 9.15
N GLN A 100 -19.06 13.08 8.06
CA GLN A 100 -19.32 13.59 6.72
C GLN A 100 -20.81 13.46 6.34
N LEU A 101 -21.45 12.34 6.66
CA LEU A 101 -22.86 12.09 6.34
C LEU A 101 -23.84 12.83 7.23
N ASN A 102 -23.42 13.26 8.42
CA ASN A 102 -24.28 13.88 9.43
C ASN A 102 -23.84 15.32 9.74
N ASN A 103 -23.50 16.08 8.70
CA ASN A 103 -23.20 17.52 8.76
C ASN A 103 -22.11 17.90 9.79
N GLY A 104 -21.06 17.07 9.90
CA GLY A 104 -19.93 17.34 10.78
C GLY A 104 -20.20 17.07 12.27
N VAL A 105 -21.20 16.24 12.61
CA VAL A 105 -21.55 15.93 14.00
C VAL A 105 -20.32 15.56 14.85
N SER A 106 -20.04 16.37 15.87
CA SER A 106 -18.93 16.13 16.80
C SER A 106 -19.40 15.54 18.12
N THR A 107 -20.63 15.85 18.53
CA THR A 107 -21.24 15.46 19.80
C THR A 107 -22.57 14.77 19.52
N LEU A 108 -22.80 13.61 20.14
CA LEU A 108 -24.05 12.87 19.99
C LEU A 108 -25.08 13.31 21.01
N GLN A 109 -26.33 13.48 20.56
CA GLN A 109 -27.48 13.71 21.43
C GLN A 109 -28.34 12.45 21.49
N VAL A 110 -28.78 12.05 22.68
CA VAL A 110 -29.70 10.92 22.83
C VAL A 110 -30.97 11.19 22.04
N GLY A 111 -31.43 10.19 21.27
CA GLY A 111 -32.59 10.31 20.37
C GLY A 111 -32.28 10.88 18.98
N GLN A 112 -31.05 11.39 18.76
CA GLN A 112 -30.60 11.84 17.44
C GLN A 112 -30.58 10.68 16.45
N THR A 113 -31.03 10.94 15.23
CA THR A 113 -30.95 9.98 14.13
C THR A 113 -29.67 10.20 13.33
N LEU A 114 -28.87 9.14 13.14
CA LEU A 114 -27.65 9.18 12.34
C LEU A 114 -27.77 8.32 11.07
N LYS A 115 -27.14 8.80 10.00
CA LYS A 115 -26.93 8.10 8.74
C LYS A 115 -25.59 7.37 8.76
N PHE A 116 -25.56 6.18 8.18
CA PHE A 116 -24.38 5.33 8.11
C PHE A 116 -24.13 4.88 6.68
N GLN A 117 -22.88 4.65 6.37
CA GLN A 117 -22.47 3.97 5.15
C GLN A 117 -21.28 3.09 5.48
N LYS A 118 -21.26 1.87 4.93
CA LYS A 118 -20.15 0.95 5.16
C LYS A 118 -18.86 1.55 4.60
N GLY A 119 -17.82 1.47 5.40
CA GLY A 119 -16.49 1.89 5.00
C GLY A 119 -15.48 1.52 6.07
N ARG A 120 -14.24 1.43 5.65
CA ARG A 120 -13.13 1.00 6.51
C ARG A 120 -11.94 1.92 6.29
N LEU A 121 -11.11 1.99 7.32
CA LEU A 121 -9.84 2.67 7.23
C LEU A 121 -8.88 1.75 6.46
N GLU A 122 -8.46 2.15 5.27
CA GLU A 122 -7.56 1.38 4.42
C GLU A 122 -6.27 2.15 4.20
N ARG A 123 -5.17 1.41 4.07
CA ARG A 123 -3.95 1.98 3.53
C ARG A 123 -4.15 2.26 2.04
N VAL A 124 -3.74 3.43 1.59
CA VAL A 124 -3.78 3.83 0.19
C VAL A 124 -2.45 4.43 -0.23
N ILE A 125 -2.10 4.31 -1.51
CA ILE A 125 -0.95 4.99 -2.09
C ILE A 125 -1.37 6.43 -2.43
N ILE A 126 -0.67 7.41 -1.87
CA ILE A 126 -0.97 8.83 -2.07
C ILE A 126 0.06 9.55 -2.96
N GLY A 127 1.11 8.84 -3.36
CA GLY A 127 2.13 9.38 -4.24
C GLY A 127 3.38 8.53 -4.25
N TRP A 128 4.35 8.97 -5.06
CA TRP A 128 5.62 8.30 -5.25
C TRP A 128 6.76 9.24 -4.91
N ARG A 129 7.79 8.69 -4.27
CA ARG A 129 9.07 9.38 -4.08
C ARG A 129 9.75 9.57 -5.44
N PRO A 130 10.60 10.59 -5.60
CA PRO A 130 11.41 10.75 -6.80
C PRO A 130 12.26 9.50 -7.06
N ILE A 131 12.13 8.94 -8.26
CA ILE A 131 12.90 7.77 -8.69
C ILE A 131 14.29 8.24 -9.11
N SER A 132 15.22 8.25 -8.16
CA SER A 132 16.65 8.53 -8.39
C SER A 132 17.51 7.44 -7.76
N THR A 133 18.70 7.22 -8.30
CA THR A 133 19.64 6.21 -7.81
C THR A 133 20.00 6.41 -6.33
N THR A 134 20.12 7.66 -5.88
CA THR A 134 20.35 8.00 -4.46
C THR A 134 19.17 7.59 -3.58
N VAL A 135 17.94 7.95 -3.95
CA VAL A 135 16.75 7.62 -3.13
C VAL A 135 16.51 6.11 -3.14
N ILE A 136 16.69 5.44 -4.28
CA ILE A 136 16.61 3.99 -4.39
C ILE A 136 17.66 3.33 -3.49
N ALA A 137 18.91 3.78 -3.51
CA ALA A 137 19.96 3.23 -2.65
C ALA A 137 19.62 3.40 -1.16
N GLN A 138 19.13 4.58 -0.75
CA GLN A 138 18.74 4.82 0.64
C GLN A 138 17.57 3.94 1.08
N ARG A 139 16.58 3.71 0.20
CA ARG A 139 15.33 3.04 0.55
C ARG A 139 15.38 1.54 0.32
N TYR A 140 15.93 1.06 -0.78
CA TYR A 140 15.99 -0.37 -1.12
C TYR A 140 17.15 -1.09 -0.42
N ASN A 141 18.36 -0.54 -0.49
CA ASN A 141 19.56 -1.20 0.03
C ASN A 141 19.71 -1.10 1.57
N GLY A 142 18.92 -0.25 2.22
CA GLY A 142 18.87 -0.19 3.69
C GLY A 142 20.20 0.18 4.37
N GLY A 143 21.12 0.80 3.63
CA GLY A 143 22.45 1.16 4.13
C GLY A 143 23.51 0.06 4.04
N GLY A 144 23.24 -1.07 3.37
CA GLY A 144 24.20 -2.17 3.22
C GLY A 144 25.45 -1.79 2.42
N ASP A 145 25.34 -1.68 1.10
CA ASP A 145 26.46 -1.27 0.24
C ASP A 145 26.56 0.25 0.12
N PRO A 146 27.66 0.90 0.55
CA PRO A 146 27.83 2.35 0.41
C PRO A 146 27.96 2.82 -1.05
N ASN A 147 28.34 1.93 -1.97
CA ASN A 147 28.47 2.23 -3.39
C ASN A 147 27.21 1.93 -4.21
N TYR A 148 26.10 1.56 -3.57
CA TYR A 148 24.89 1.11 -4.26
C TYR A 148 24.35 2.14 -5.26
N ALA A 149 24.31 3.42 -4.89
CA ALA A 149 23.88 4.49 -5.78
C ALA A 149 24.76 4.56 -7.04
N ARG A 150 26.08 4.55 -6.89
CA ARG A 150 27.04 4.58 -8.00
C ARG A 150 26.89 3.37 -8.93
N LYS A 151 26.60 2.19 -8.39
CA LYS A 151 26.33 0.99 -9.18
C LYS A 151 25.07 1.15 -10.02
N LEU A 152 24.01 1.74 -9.45
CA LEU A 152 22.79 2.06 -10.20
C LEU A 152 23.04 3.11 -11.27
N ASP A 153 23.80 4.18 -10.97
CA ASP A 153 24.15 5.22 -11.95
C ASP A 153 24.91 4.63 -13.14
N HIS A 154 25.88 3.75 -12.84
CA HIS A 154 26.65 3.06 -13.86
C HIS A 154 25.75 2.18 -14.74
N ALA A 155 24.90 1.35 -14.13
CA ALA A 155 23.96 0.50 -14.87
C ALA A 155 22.99 1.31 -15.74
N LEU A 156 22.45 2.42 -15.22
CA LEU A 156 21.58 3.31 -15.98
C LEU A 156 22.30 3.94 -17.18
N THR A 157 23.56 4.34 -16.99
CA THR A 157 24.40 4.87 -18.08
C THR A 157 24.61 3.84 -19.18
N LEU A 158 24.84 2.57 -18.82
CA LEU A 158 24.99 1.49 -19.82
C LEU A 158 23.69 1.25 -20.60
N ILE A 159 22.55 1.21 -19.90
CA ILE A 159 21.23 1.00 -20.52
C ILE A 159 20.89 2.14 -21.49
N THR A 160 21.09 3.39 -21.06
CA THR A 160 20.79 4.58 -21.88
C THR A 160 21.68 4.69 -23.10
N LYS A 161 22.96 4.31 -22.99
CA LYS A 161 23.88 4.24 -24.15
C LYS A 161 23.56 3.08 -25.09
N GLY A 162 23.01 1.97 -24.58
CA GLY A 162 22.59 0.80 -25.36
C GLY A 162 21.24 0.96 -26.07
N GLY A 163 20.49 2.04 -25.81
CA GLY A 163 19.12 2.27 -26.30
C GLY A 163 18.93 2.56 -27.79
N ASN A 164 19.95 2.37 -28.63
CA ASN A 164 19.81 2.47 -30.11
C ASN A 164 19.32 1.15 -30.76
N VAL A 165 18.76 0.22 -30.00
CA VAL A 165 18.17 -1.01 -30.55
C VAL A 165 16.68 -0.77 -30.78
N GLN A 166 16.29 -0.65 -32.06
CA GLN A 166 14.89 -0.62 -32.46
C GLN A 166 14.20 -1.92 -32.02
N CYS A 167 13.10 -1.81 -31.27
CA CYS A 167 12.22 -2.93 -31.04
C CYS A 167 11.50 -3.26 -32.36
N GLU A 168 11.90 -4.34 -33.03
CA GLU A 168 11.10 -4.91 -34.12
C GLU A 168 9.82 -5.51 -33.52
N SER A 169 8.69 -4.94 -33.91
CA SER A 169 7.37 -5.50 -33.64
C SER A 169 7.15 -6.71 -34.54
N HIS A 170 7.06 -7.90 -33.95
CA HIS A 170 6.47 -9.09 -34.56
C HIS A 170 4.99 -9.19 -34.22
#